data_AF-A0A433VCL3-F1
#
_entry.id   AF-A0A433VCL3-F1
#
_cell.length_a   1.000
_cell.length_b   1.000
_cell.length_c   1.000
_cell.angle_alpha   90.00
_cell.angle_beta   90.00
_cell.angle_gamma   90.00
#
_symmetry.space_group_name_H-M   'P 1'
#
loop_
_entity.id
_entity.type
_entity.pdbx_description
1 polymer ?
#
loop_
_entity_poly.entity_id
_entity_poly.type
_entity_poly.pdbx_seq_one_letter_code
_entity_poly.pdbx_strand_id
1 'polypeptide(L)'
;MSKCYPVVIYPSLILKFIVKNNTYNVKSSHSILNLSQTIPLTSKSPSSIYIQVLFLLVGFLIPLSFRLLSPLWLVALVWLSISLGVICVMSPNYPKPAVVKNISHCQPTTVINKKRNEIELSQLLSGKVLQPTGQSDATAGVSEQSFYQVINRIFPSVIQGVAFQNPEFSYPYSADFVLLHSSGLSIDIEIDEPYVGNTLAPHHCTDQGKDDTRNAFFTNGNWIVIRFSEKQAVKYPLRCCKVIASVLAQVAGDCTYLTKLQKIPDLPTDPMWTTKQAKKWACADYRKTYLPNYWK
;
A
#
# COMPACT_ATOMS: atom_id res chain seq x y z
N MET A 1 0.46 -9.50 11.94
CA MET A 1 1.11 -8.73 10.85
C MET A 1 1.22 -7.28 11.29
N SER A 2 2.36 -6.63 11.07
CA SER A 2 2.50 -5.18 11.32
C SER A 2 1.63 -4.39 10.32
N LYS A 3 0.88 -3.39 10.79
CA LYS A 3 0.13 -2.47 9.91
C LYS A 3 1.13 -1.60 9.11
N CYS A 4 0.83 -1.31 7.85
CA CYS A 4 1.68 -0.51 6.96
C CYS A 4 0.83 0.45 6.12
N TYR A 5 1.42 1.59 5.75
CA TYR A 5 0.91 2.50 4.74
C TYR A 5 1.25 2.03 3.31
N PRO A 6 0.54 2.48 2.26
CA PRO A 6 -0.71 3.24 2.34
C PRO A 6 -1.83 2.38 2.94
N VAL A 7 -2.76 3.01 3.65
CA VAL A 7 -3.98 2.36 4.11
C VAL A 7 -5.15 2.90 3.31
N VAL A 8 -5.98 2.00 2.79
CA VAL A 8 -7.22 2.36 2.08
C VAL A 8 -8.38 1.66 2.78
N ILE A 9 -9.35 2.42 3.26
CA ILE A 9 -10.50 1.92 3.99
C ILE A 9 -11.77 2.32 3.25
N TYR A 10 -12.58 1.32 2.91
CA TYR A 10 -13.81 1.53 2.18
C TYR A 10 -15.03 1.46 3.13
N PRO A 11 -15.98 2.41 3.03
CA PRO A 11 -17.29 2.30 3.65
C PRO A 11 -18.02 1.04 3.23
N SER A 12 -18.84 0.51 4.14
CA SER A 12 -19.68 -0.68 3.88
C SER A 12 -20.56 -0.53 2.64
N LEU A 13 -21.09 0.67 2.39
CA LEU A 13 -21.95 0.95 1.23
C LEU A 13 -21.17 0.82 -0.09
N ILE A 14 -19.94 1.33 -0.12
CA ILE A 14 -19.03 1.27 -1.27
C ILE A 14 -18.52 -0.16 -1.49
N LEU A 15 -18.18 -0.89 -0.42
CA LEU A 15 -17.78 -2.30 -0.54
C LEU A 15 -18.89 -3.15 -1.18
N LYS A 16 -20.15 -2.97 -0.73
CA LYS A 16 -21.31 -3.64 -1.33
C LYS A 16 -21.46 -3.29 -2.81
N PHE A 17 -21.23 -2.04 -3.18
CA PHE A 17 -21.26 -1.59 -4.58
C PHE A 17 -20.17 -2.25 -5.43
N ILE A 18 -18.92 -2.29 -4.95
CA ILE A 18 -17.80 -2.94 -5.65
C ILE A 18 -18.09 -4.43 -5.86
N VAL A 19 -18.53 -5.13 -4.81
CA VAL A 19 -18.86 -6.57 -4.88
C VAL A 19 -19.97 -6.80 -5.90
N LYS A 20 -21.04 -6.01 -5.85
CA LYS A 20 -22.15 -6.09 -6.82
C LYS A 20 -21.64 -5.94 -8.25
N ASN A 21 -20.89 -4.88 -8.55
CA ASN A 21 -20.43 -4.57 -9.92
C ASN A 21 -19.37 -5.54 -10.44
N ASN A 22 -18.49 -6.04 -9.57
CA ASN A 22 -17.56 -7.11 -9.96
C ASN A 22 -18.32 -8.41 -10.30
N THR A 23 -19.38 -8.73 -9.56
CA THR A 23 -20.22 -9.91 -9.84
C THR A 23 -20.96 -9.77 -11.17
N TYR A 24 -21.43 -8.57 -11.53
CA TYR A 24 -22.02 -8.30 -12.85
C TYR A 24 -20.99 -8.40 -13.99
N ASN A 25 -19.76 -7.89 -13.80
CA ASN A 25 -18.71 -8.04 -14.81
C ASN A 25 -18.33 -9.52 -15.04
N VAL A 26 -18.30 -10.34 -13.98
CA VAL A 26 -18.06 -11.80 -14.09
C VAL A 26 -19.22 -12.51 -14.78
N LYS A 27 -20.48 -12.14 -14.49
CA LYS A 27 -21.66 -12.73 -15.17
C LYS A 27 -21.82 -12.26 -16.61
N SER A 28 -21.46 -11.02 -16.93
CA SER A 28 -21.47 -10.48 -18.30
C SER A 28 -20.35 -11.07 -19.18
N SER A 29 -19.30 -11.61 -18.58
CA SER A 29 -18.22 -12.33 -19.30
C SER A 29 -18.53 -13.83 -19.49
N HIS A 30 -19.61 -14.35 -18.90
CA HIS A 30 -20.04 -15.73 -19.06
C HIS A 30 -20.84 -16.04 -20.34
N SER A 31 -21.02 -15.07 -21.27
CA SER A 31 -21.51 -15.39 -22.62
C SER A 31 -20.41 -15.90 -23.57
N ILE A 32 -19.16 -16.02 -23.11
CA ILE A 32 -18.07 -16.69 -23.82
C ILE A 32 -17.36 -17.63 -22.86
N LEU A 33 -17.98 -18.76 -22.52
CA LEU A 33 -17.26 -19.90 -21.94
C LEU A 33 -18.05 -21.17 -22.24
N ASN A 34 -17.67 -21.86 -23.32
CA ASN A 34 -17.92 -23.28 -23.44
C ASN A 34 -16.78 -24.06 -22.78
N LEU A 35 -17.23 -25.03 -22.01
CA LEU A 35 -16.61 -25.94 -21.06
C LEU A 35 -15.44 -26.79 -21.61
N SER A 36 -14.44 -27.05 -20.77
CA SER A 36 -13.83 -28.37 -20.47
C SER A 36 -12.62 -28.17 -19.54
N GLN A 37 -12.26 -29.00 -18.57
CA GLN A 37 -12.84 -30.13 -17.84
C GLN A 37 -11.92 -30.35 -16.61
N THR A 38 -12.47 -30.90 -15.53
CA THR A 38 -11.84 -31.29 -14.26
C THR A 38 -10.90 -32.50 -14.36
N ILE A 39 -9.75 -32.54 -13.63
CA ILE A 39 -9.18 -33.74 -12.94
C ILE A 39 -8.27 -33.30 -11.74
N PRO A 40 -8.24 -34.03 -10.60
CA PRO A 40 -7.50 -33.67 -9.37
C PRO A 40 -6.21 -34.48 -9.07
N LEU A 41 -5.48 -33.98 -8.06
CA LEU A 41 -4.53 -34.62 -7.11
C LEU A 41 -3.04 -34.93 -7.47
N THR A 42 -2.19 -34.41 -6.56
CA THR A 42 -0.92 -34.96 -5.99
C THR A 42 0.30 -35.23 -6.88
N SER A 43 1.40 -34.54 -6.56
CA SER A 43 2.75 -35.13 -6.67
C SER A 43 3.60 -34.76 -5.43
N LYS A 44 4.10 -35.77 -4.73
CA LYS A 44 5.20 -35.62 -3.77
C LYS A 44 6.50 -35.54 -4.57
N SER A 45 7.30 -34.52 -4.32
CA SER A 45 8.61 -34.33 -4.95
C SER A 45 9.61 -35.40 -4.48
N PRO A 46 10.41 -36.01 -5.38
CA PRO A 46 11.38 -37.08 -5.06
C PRO A 46 12.72 -36.55 -4.50
N SER A 47 12.80 -35.30 -4.04
CA SER A 47 14.08 -34.65 -3.68
C SER A 47 14.70 -35.10 -2.34
N SER A 48 13.94 -35.78 -1.47
CA SER A 48 14.43 -36.12 -0.11
C SER A 48 15.40 -37.31 -0.08
N ILE A 49 15.22 -38.30 -0.97
CA ILE A 49 16.02 -39.54 -0.94
C ILE A 49 17.44 -39.30 -1.46
N TYR A 50 17.62 -38.47 -2.48
CA TYR A 50 18.94 -38.17 -3.05
C TYR A 50 19.85 -37.41 -2.09
N ILE A 51 19.26 -36.53 -1.26
CA ILE A 51 20.02 -35.77 -0.26
C ILE A 51 20.52 -36.71 0.85
N GLN A 52 19.70 -37.67 1.28
CA GLN A 52 20.10 -38.63 2.32
C GLN A 52 21.17 -39.61 1.84
N VAL A 53 21.11 -40.07 0.59
CA VAL A 53 22.16 -40.92 -0.01
C VAL A 53 23.48 -40.17 -0.18
N LEU A 54 23.44 -38.87 -0.53
CA LEU A 54 24.63 -38.03 -0.66
C LEU A 54 25.37 -37.85 0.68
N PHE A 55 24.64 -37.60 1.78
CA PHE A 55 25.26 -37.46 3.10
C PHE A 55 25.92 -38.74 3.60
N LEU A 56 25.35 -39.92 3.28
CA LEU A 56 25.95 -41.20 3.61
C LEU A 56 27.25 -41.44 2.82
N LEU A 57 27.30 -41.11 1.53
CA LEU A 57 28.51 -41.26 0.71
C LEU A 57 29.64 -40.33 1.17
N VAL A 58 29.34 -39.08 1.52
CA VAL A 58 30.34 -38.13 2.03
C VAL A 58 30.90 -38.57 3.39
N GLY A 59 30.07 -39.17 4.25
CA GLY A 59 30.50 -39.68 5.56
C GLY A 59 31.54 -40.81 5.50
N PHE A 60 31.56 -41.61 4.43
CA PHE A 60 32.54 -42.69 4.24
C PHE A 60 33.84 -42.23 3.55
N LEU A 61 33.80 -41.16 2.77
CA LEU A 61 34.98 -40.68 2.03
C LEU A 61 35.95 -39.88 2.92
N ILE A 62 35.46 -39.22 3.97
CA ILE A 62 36.27 -38.40 4.88
C ILE A 62 37.27 -39.26 5.68
N PRO A 63 36.90 -40.41 6.29
CA PRO A 63 37.87 -41.26 7.00
C PRO A 63 38.87 -41.93 6.05
N LEU A 64 38.47 -42.23 4.80
CA LEU A 64 39.32 -42.89 3.82
C LEU A 64 40.42 -41.95 3.29
N SER A 65 40.12 -40.66 3.13
CA SER A 65 41.09 -39.66 2.69
C SER A 65 42.18 -39.39 3.73
N PHE A 66 41.90 -39.50 5.04
CA PHE A 66 42.93 -39.43 6.08
C PHE A 66 43.98 -40.55 6.02
N ARG A 67 43.68 -41.68 5.35
CA ARG A 67 44.63 -42.79 5.18
C ARG A 67 45.44 -42.73 3.89
N LEU A 68 44.97 -42.02 2.86
CA LEU A 68 45.55 -42.07 1.51
C LEU A 68 46.17 -40.73 1.06
N LEU A 69 45.80 -39.61 1.68
CA LEU A 69 46.21 -38.29 1.22
C LEU A 69 46.84 -37.48 2.36
N SER A 70 47.98 -36.84 2.08
CA SER A 70 48.66 -35.91 2.99
C SER A 70 47.69 -34.83 3.47
N PRO A 71 47.66 -34.43 4.76
CA PRO A 71 46.72 -33.45 5.33
C PRO A 71 46.59 -32.11 4.60
N LEU A 72 47.51 -31.80 3.67
CA LEU A 72 47.51 -30.59 2.85
C LEU A 72 46.24 -30.41 1.99
N TRP A 73 45.54 -31.48 1.60
CA TRP A 73 44.30 -31.36 0.82
C TRP A 73 43.15 -30.69 1.60
N LEU A 74 43.14 -30.82 2.94
CA LEU A 74 42.14 -30.14 3.79
C LEU A 74 42.33 -28.62 3.77
N VAL A 75 43.57 -28.15 3.68
CA VAL A 75 43.88 -26.72 3.53
C VAL A 75 43.28 -26.19 2.24
N ALA A 76 43.38 -26.93 1.13
CA ALA A 76 42.77 -26.55 -0.15
C ALA A 76 41.24 -26.47 -0.07
N LEU A 77 40.58 -27.40 0.64
CA LEU A 77 39.12 -27.36 0.84
C LEU A 77 38.65 -26.19 1.71
N VAL A 78 39.42 -25.82 2.74
CA VAL A 78 39.14 -24.64 3.56
C VAL A 78 39.23 -23.38 2.70
N TRP A 79 40.28 -23.23 1.87
CA TRP A 79 40.40 -22.09 0.97
C TRP A 79 39.32 -22.06 -0.12
N LEU A 80 38.91 -23.22 -0.64
CA LEU A 80 37.82 -23.30 -1.60
C LEU A 80 36.47 -22.88 -0.98
N SER A 81 36.20 -23.29 0.26
CA SER A 81 34.95 -22.93 0.95
C SER A 81 34.89 -21.44 1.34
N ILE A 82 36.01 -20.84 1.73
CA ILE A 82 36.12 -19.39 1.94
C ILE A 82 35.88 -18.65 0.61
N SER A 83 36.47 -19.13 -0.49
CA SER A 83 36.30 -18.52 -1.81
C SER A 83 34.85 -18.60 -2.31
N LEU A 84 34.18 -19.74 -2.08
CA LEU A 84 32.77 -19.93 -2.43
C LEU A 84 31.85 -19.05 -1.56
N GLY A 85 32.19 -18.87 -0.28
CA GLY A 85 31.48 -17.98 0.64
C GLY A 85 31.53 -16.52 0.19
N VAL A 86 32.66 -16.04 -0.32
CA VAL A 86 32.81 -14.68 -0.87
C VAL A 86 31.96 -14.50 -2.14
N ILE A 87 31.89 -15.52 -3.01
CA ILE A 87 31.05 -15.48 -4.22
C ILE A 87 29.56 -15.45 -3.86
N CYS A 88 29.13 -16.16 -2.82
CA CYS A 88 27.74 -16.13 -2.36
C CYS A 88 27.34 -14.79 -1.72
N VAL A 89 28.26 -14.06 -1.09
CA VAL A 89 27.99 -12.73 -0.51
C VAL A 89 27.84 -11.64 -1.59
N MET A 90 28.41 -11.84 -2.78
CA MET A 90 28.34 -10.86 -3.88
C MET A 90 27.26 -11.14 -4.94
N SER A 91 26.40 -12.15 -4.75
CA SER A 91 25.35 -12.50 -5.71
C SER A 91 23.96 -12.09 -5.20
N PRO A 92 23.34 -10.99 -5.67
CA PRO A 92 22.00 -10.60 -5.24
C PRO A 92 20.95 -11.38 -6.04
N ASN A 93 20.77 -12.65 -5.74
CA ASN A 93 19.64 -13.44 -6.25
C ASN A 93 18.58 -13.58 -5.16
N TYR A 94 17.83 -12.49 -4.92
CA TYR A 94 16.55 -12.61 -4.23
C TYR A 94 15.53 -13.21 -5.19
N PRO A 95 14.87 -14.34 -4.84
CA PRO A 95 13.71 -14.79 -5.59
C PRO A 95 12.60 -13.74 -5.43
N LYS A 96 12.20 -13.12 -6.55
CA LYS A 96 11.03 -12.26 -6.59
C LYS A 96 9.81 -13.08 -6.14
N PRO A 97 9.03 -12.62 -5.15
CA PRO A 97 7.73 -13.23 -4.89
C PRO A 97 6.89 -13.09 -6.16
N ALA A 98 6.18 -14.15 -6.51
CA ALA A 98 5.22 -14.15 -7.61
C ALA A 98 4.11 -13.13 -7.29
N VAL A 99 4.24 -11.92 -7.84
CA VAL A 99 3.18 -10.92 -7.84
C VAL A 99 2.16 -11.36 -8.86
N VAL A 100 0.97 -11.73 -8.38
CA VAL A 100 -0.23 -11.87 -9.22
C VAL A 100 -0.51 -10.50 -9.83
N LYS A 101 -0.11 -10.33 -11.10
CA LYS A 101 -0.44 -9.14 -11.90
C LYS A 101 -1.91 -9.21 -12.30
N ASN A 102 -2.80 -8.66 -11.48
CA ASN A 102 -4.10 -8.22 -11.96
C ASN A 102 -3.98 -6.76 -12.40
N ILE A 103 -3.27 -6.53 -13.51
CA ILE A 103 -3.31 -5.24 -14.21
C ILE A 103 -4.53 -5.31 -15.13
N SER A 104 -5.64 -4.70 -14.70
CA SER A 104 -6.77 -4.45 -15.58
C SER A 104 -6.35 -3.42 -16.63
N HIS A 105 -6.11 -3.89 -17.85
CA HIS A 105 -5.91 -3.02 -19.00
C HIS A 105 -7.23 -2.28 -19.26
N CYS A 106 -7.24 -0.94 -19.13
CA CYS A 106 -8.45 -0.15 -19.37
C CYS A 106 -8.70 -0.12 -20.90
N GLN A 107 -9.71 -0.86 -21.36
CA GLN A 107 -10.12 -1.06 -22.77
C GLN A 107 -11.36 -0.22 -23.11
N PRO A 108 -11.70 0.09 -24.37
CA PRO A 108 -12.77 1.02 -24.77
C PRO A 108 -14.18 0.75 -24.20
N THR A 109 -14.50 -0.50 -23.83
CA THR A 109 -15.71 -0.86 -23.06
C THR A 109 -15.81 -0.16 -21.70
N THR A 110 -14.71 0.43 -21.22
CA THR A 110 -14.62 1.17 -19.95
C THR A 110 -15.34 2.50 -19.95
N VAL A 111 -15.54 3.18 -21.09
CA VAL A 111 -16.21 4.51 -21.09
C VAL A 111 -17.71 4.39 -20.78
N ILE A 112 -18.39 3.38 -21.35
CA ILE A 112 -19.80 3.11 -21.08
C ILE A 112 -19.99 2.61 -19.65
N ASN A 113 -19.11 1.68 -19.21
CA ASN A 113 -19.12 1.18 -17.84
C ASN A 113 -18.81 2.27 -16.81
N LYS A 114 -17.93 3.22 -17.13
CA LYS A 114 -17.65 4.41 -16.31
C LYS A 114 -18.92 5.24 -16.09
N LYS A 115 -19.58 5.69 -17.17
CA LYS A 115 -20.80 6.51 -17.04
C LYS A 115 -21.89 5.82 -16.24
N ARG A 116 -22.07 4.51 -16.47
CA ARG A 116 -23.05 3.71 -15.71
C ARG A 116 -22.69 3.66 -14.22
N ASN A 117 -21.45 3.33 -13.90
CA ASN A 117 -20.99 3.24 -12.52
C ASN A 117 -21.12 4.58 -11.79
N GLU A 118 -20.78 5.69 -12.45
CA GLU A 118 -20.92 7.03 -11.88
C GLU A 118 -22.38 7.36 -11.54
N ILE A 119 -23.32 7.03 -12.41
CA ILE A 119 -24.76 7.26 -12.19
C ILE A 119 -25.27 6.38 -11.04
N GLU A 120 -24.97 5.08 -11.06
CA GLU A 120 -25.40 4.17 -9.99
C GLU A 120 -24.81 4.57 -8.63
N LEU A 121 -23.55 4.99 -8.61
CA LEU A 121 -22.87 5.44 -7.40
C LEU A 121 -23.43 6.77 -6.89
N SER A 122 -23.74 7.71 -7.79
CA SER A 122 -24.41 8.97 -7.45
C SER A 122 -25.77 8.73 -6.80
N GLN A 123 -26.58 7.85 -7.38
CA GLN A 123 -27.87 7.45 -6.80
C GLN A 123 -27.70 6.75 -5.45
N LEU A 124 -26.69 5.89 -5.32
CA LEU A 124 -26.43 5.15 -4.08
C LEU A 124 -26.06 6.08 -2.92
N LEU A 125 -25.22 7.09 -3.19
CA LEU A 125 -24.63 8.01 -2.23
C LEU A 125 -25.48 9.26 -1.96
N SER A 126 -26.43 9.59 -2.83
CA SER A 126 -27.29 10.76 -2.70
C SER A 126 -27.95 10.84 -1.32
N GLY A 127 -27.73 11.97 -0.63
CA GLY A 127 -28.27 12.24 0.71
C GLY A 127 -27.66 11.42 1.85
N LYS A 128 -26.62 10.61 1.61
CA LYS A 128 -26.01 9.71 2.62
C LYS A 128 -24.55 10.03 2.93
N VAL A 129 -23.91 10.89 2.15
CA VAL A 129 -22.52 11.29 2.36
C VAL A 129 -22.48 12.37 3.44
N LEU A 130 -21.61 12.19 4.43
CA LEU A 130 -21.32 13.20 5.45
C LEU A 130 -20.85 14.48 4.76
N GLN A 131 -21.44 15.61 5.15
CA GLN A 131 -21.11 16.91 4.57
C GLN A 131 -20.03 17.62 5.38
N PRO A 132 -19.09 18.31 4.72
CA PRO A 132 -18.16 19.20 5.41
C PRO A 132 -18.90 20.39 6.00
N THR A 133 -18.37 20.95 7.08
CA THR A 133 -18.93 22.13 7.74
C THR A 133 -18.23 23.44 7.36
N GLY A 134 -17.09 23.36 6.67
CA GLY A 134 -16.37 24.52 6.17
C GLY A 134 -14.89 24.26 5.97
N GLN A 135 -14.12 25.35 5.86
CA GLN A 135 -12.67 25.30 5.91
C GLN A 135 -12.20 25.07 7.35
N SER A 136 -11.14 24.30 7.52
CA SER A 136 -10.49 24.08 8.82
C SER A 136 -9.48 25.18 9.12
N ASP A 137 -9.45 25.60 10.38
CA ASP A 137 -8.43 26.50 10.94
C ASP A 137 -7.23 25.75 11.53
N ALA A 138 -7.21 24.41 11.42
CA ALA A 138 -6.11 23.60 11.91
C ALA A 138 -4.82 23.89 11.14
N THR A 139 -3.70 23.93 11.86
CA THR A 139 -2.38 24.15 11.26
C THR A 139 -2.00 22.96 10.38
N ALA A 140 -1.76 23.21 9.09
CA ALA A 140 -1.26 22.22 8.15
C ALA A 140 0.15 21.73 8.53
N GLY A 141 0.40 20.44 8.33
CA GLY A 141 1.70 19.81 8.42
C GLY A 141 2.70 20.33 7.38
N VAL A 142 3.99 20.30 7.72
CA VAL A 142 5.07 20.89 6.91
C VAL A 142 5.19 20.30 5.51
N SER A 143 4.80 19.04 5.32
CA SER A 143 4.82 18.36 4.02
C SER A 143 3.58 18.62 3.18
N GLU A 144 2.47 19.01 3.80
CA GLU A 144 1.17 19.06 3.14
C GLU A 144 1.17 20.04 1.97
N GLN A 145 1.75 21.24 2.14
CA GLN A 145 1.76 22.23 1.06
C GLN A 145 2.53 21.73 -0.18
N SER A 146 3.65 21.03 0.03
CA SER A 146 4.44 20.45 -1.08
C SER A 146 3.67 19.33 -1.76
N PHE A 147 2.97 18.50 -0.99
CA PHE A 147 2.13 17.44 -1.53
C PHE A 147 0.91 18.01 -2.28
N TYR A 148 0.28 19.06 -1.74
CA TYR A 148 -0.86 19.76 -2.34
C TYR A 148 -0.57 20.23 -3.76
N GLN A 149 0.62 20.82 -3.97
CA GLN A 149 1.05 21.26 -5.30
C GLN A 149 1.08 20.12 -6.33
N VAL A 150 1.39 18.89 -5.90
CA VAL A 150 1.42 17.72 -6.79
C VAL A 150 0.02 17.15 -6.98
N ILE A 151 -0.71 16.89 -5.88
CA ILE A 151 -2.03 16.26 -5.93
C ILE A 151 -3.04 17.13 -6.68
N ASN A 152 -3.03 18.46 -6.50
CA ASN A 152 -3.95 19.37 -7.20
C ASN A 152 -3.71 19.43 -8.71
N ARG A 153 -2.46 19.25 -9.17
CA ARG A 153 -2.15 19.14 -10.61
C ARG A 153 -2.73 17.87 -11.24
N ILE A 154 -2.85 16.80 -10.46
CA ILE A 154 -3.42 15.54 -10.92
C ILE A 154 -4.95 15.55 -10.78
N PHE A 155 -5.45 16.01 -9.64
CA PHE A 155 -6.87 16.01 -9.26
C PHE A 155 -7.32 17.44 -8.92
N PRO A 156 -7.82 18.21 -9.90
CA PRO A 156 -8.22 19.60 -9.68
C PRO A 156 -9.39 19.80 -8.70
N SER A 157 -10.12 18.73 -8.34
CA SER A 157 -11.22 18.76 -7.37
C SER A 157 -10.77 18.45 -5.93
N VAL A 158 -9.46 18.32 -5.68
CA VAL A 158 -8.93 18.16 -4.34
C VAL A 158 -8.95 19.49 -3.58
N ILE A 159 -9.35 19.46 -2.32
CA ILE A 159 -9.45 20.63 -1.43
C ILE A 159 -8.62 20.31 -0.19
N GLN A 160 -7.80 21.25 0.26
CA GLN A 160 -6.97 21.10 1.47
C GLN A 160 -7.69 21.66 2.70
N GLY A 161 -7.52 21.01 3.85
CA GLY A 161 -7.90 21.54 5.16
C GLY A 161 -9.40 21.71 5.34
N VAL A 162 -10.17 20.62 5.27
CA VAL A 162 -11.64 20.69 5.36
C VAL A 162 -12.13 20.24 6.73
N ALA A 163 -13.04 21.03 7.31
CA ALA A 163 -13.60 20.78 8.63
C ALA A 163 -14.87 19.91 8.57
N PHE A 164 -15.00 19.02 9.54
CA PHE A 164 -16.17 18.18 9.76
C PHE A 164 -16.60 18.27 11.22
N GLN A 165 -17.84 18.70 11.45
CA GLN A 165 -18.40 18.68 12.80
C GLN A 165 -18.48 17.24 13.32
N ASN A 166 -17.84 17.00 14.45
CA ASN A 166 -18.00 15.77 15.20
C ASN A 166 -18.77 16.08 16.50
N PRO A 167 -19.98 15.54 16.71
CA PRO A 167 -20.75 15.80 17.93
C PRO A 167 -20.11 15.21 19.19
N GLU A 168 -19.17 14.27 19.07
CA GLU A 168 -18.50 13.64 20.21
C GLU A 168 -17.37 14.50 20.80
N PHE A 169 -16.91 15.54 20.07
CA PHE A 169 -15.79 16.38 20.48
C PHE A 169 -16.17 17.87 20.40
N SER A 170 -15.53 18.68 21.24
CA SER A 170 -15.73 20.13 21.26
C SER A 170 -15.10 20.86 20.07
N TYR A 171 -14.29 20.17 19.28
CA TYR A 171 -13.63 20.69 18.09
C TYR A 171 -13.94 19.82 16.87
N PRO A 172 -14.06 20.41 15.67
CA PRO A 172 -14.28 19.65 14.45
C PRO A 172 -13.05 18.80 14.11
N TYR A 173 -13.28 17.71 13.37
CA TYR A 173 -12.17 17.05 12.69
C TYR A 173 -11.73 17.89 11.50
N SER A 174 -10.42 17.89 11.27
CA SER A 174 -9.79 18.44 10.08
C SER A 174 -9.31 17.28 9.21
N ALA A 175 -9.69 17.29 7.95
CA ALA A 175 -9.10 16.44 6.91
C ALA A 175 -7.96 17.20 6.22
N ASP A 176 -6.82 16.55 6.04
CA ASP A 176 -5.68 17.19 5.37
C ASP A 176 -6.05 17.52 3.93
N PHE A 177 -6.61 16.54 3.22
CA PHE A 177 -7.19 16.74 1.90
C PHE A 177 -8.48 15.95 1.74
N VAL A 178 -9.41 16.54 1.00
CA VAL A 178 -10.61 15.85 0.52
C VAL A 178 -10.61 15.84 -1.00
N LEU A 179 -11.02 14.72 -1.60
CA LEU A 179 -11.28 14.63 -3.04
C LEU A 179 -12.75 14.32 -3.26
N LEU A 180 -13.41 15.21 -4.00
CA LEU A 180 -14.80 15.05 -4.41
C LEU A 180 -14.85 14.64 -5.88
N HIS A 181 -15.47 13.49 -6.14
CA HIS A 181 -15.70 12.99 -7.50
C HIS A 181 -17.12 13.32 -7.97
N SER A 182 -17.31 13.48 -9.28
CA SER A 182 -18.61 13.81 -9.90
C SER A 182 -19.72 12.82 -9.58
N SER A 183 -19.38 11.57 -9.29
CA SER A 183 -20.33 10.53 -8.87
C SER A 183 -20.80 10.64 -7.41
N GLY A 184 -20.42 11.71 -6.69
CA GLY A 184 -20.64 11.85 -5.25
C GLY A 184 -19.72 10.98 -4.39
N LEU A 185 -18.74 10.30 -5.00
CA LEU A 185 -17.71 9.57 -4.26
C LEU A 185 -16.77 10.56 -3.59
N SER A 186 -16.63 10.45 -2.28
CA SER A 186 -15.78 11.33 -1.47
C SER A 186 -14.65 10.54 -0.83
N ILE A 187 -13.44 11.11 -0.85
CA ILE A 187 -12.23 10.50 -0.31
C ILE A 187 -11.58 11.48 0.67
N ASP A 188 -11.39 11.02 1.91
CA ASP A 188 -10.56 11.63 2.95
C ASP A 188 -9.12 11.14 2.74
N ILE A 189 -8.18 12.06 2.61
CA ILE A 189 -6.77 11.78 2.30
C ILE A 189 -5.91 12.41 3.38
N GLU A 190 -5.14 11.57 4.06
CA GLU A 190 -4.45 11.91 5.30
C GLU A 190 -2.95 11.64 5.17
N ILE A 191 -2.15 12.53 5.74
CA ILE A 191 -0.70 12.46 5.78
C ILE A 191 -0.25 12.30 7.22
N ASP A 192 0.13 11.08 7.58
CA ASP A 192 0.46 10.76 8.96
C ASP A 192 1.95 11.06 9.23
N GLU A 193 2.26 12.05 10.07
CA GLU A 193 3.59 12.22 10.64
C GLU A 193 3.82 11.39 11.91
N PRO A 194 5.05 10.91 12.16
CA PRO A 194 5.33 10.11 13.35
C PRO A 194 5.30 10.88 14.66
N TYR A 195 5.53 12.19 14.59
CA TYR A 195 5.51 13.08 15.74
C TYR A 195 5.28 14.50 15.27
N VAL A 196 4.63 15.31 16.10
CA VAL A 196 4.37 16.72 15.84
C VAL A 196 5.69 17.50 15.76
N GLY A 197 5.84 18.38 14.76
CA GLY A 197 7.13 18.97 14.41
C GLY A 197 7.75 19.86 15.49
N ASN A 198 6.94 20.65 16.20
CA ASN A 198 7.39 21.61 17.20
C ASN A 198 7.48 21.00 18.62
N THR A 199 6.50 20.18 19.01
CA THR A 199 6.43 19.59 20.36
C THR A 199 7.14 18.24 20.46
N LEU A 200 7.45 17.61 19.32
CA LEU A 200 8.01 16.26 19.24
C LEU A 200 7.11 15.18 19.87
N ALA A 201 5.83 15.52 20.14
CA ALA A 201 4.86 14.61 20.70
C ALA A 201 4.53 13.49 19.69
N PRO A 202 4.47 12.21 20.10
CA PRO A 202 4.05 11.12 19.22
C PRO A 202 2.70 11.37 18.55
N HIS A 203 2.61 11.09 17.25
CA HIS A 203 1.41 11.31 16.45
C HIS A 203 1.08 10.08 15.59
N HIS A 204 -0.20 9.90 15.22
CA HIS A 204 -0.73 8.77 14.45
C HIS A 204 -0.20 7.38 14.85
N CYS A 205 -0.19 7.11 16.15
CA CYS A 205 0.40 5.90 16.70
C CYS A 205 -0.64 4.77 16.79
N THR A 206 -0.27 3.57 16.32
CA THR A 206 -1.19 2.42 16.20
C THR A 206 -1.70 1.89 17.54
N ASP A 207 -1.04 2.23 18.64
CA ASP A 207 -1.34 1.80 20.01
C ASP A 207 -2.25 2.78 20.77
N GLN A 208 -2.79 3.81 20.11
CA GLN A 208 -3.66 4.82 20.74
C GLN A 208 -5.14 4.72 20.36
N GLY A 209 -5.49 4.02 19.28
CA GLY A 209 -6.87 3.86 18.80
C GLY A 209 -7.55 5.12 18.22
N LYS A 210 -6.92 6.30 18.34
CA LYS A 210 -7.48 7.57 17.83
C LYS A 210 -7.75 7.56 16.34
N ASP A 211 -6.80 7.06 15.54
CA ASP A 211 -6.96 6.98 14.09
C ASP A 211 -8.07 5.98 13.72
N ASP A 212 -8.24 4.90 14.47
CA ASP A 212 -9.32 3.93 14.23
C ASP A 212 -10.71 4.57 14.47
N THR A 213 -10.87 5.36 15.54
CA THR A 213 -12.10 6.14 15.80
C THR A 213 -12.35 7.18 14.70
N ARG A 214 -11.31 7.91 14.27
CA ARG A 214 -11.40 8.88 13.17
C ARG A 214 -11.80 8.20 11.86
N ASN A 215 -11.17 7.08 11.53
CA ASN A 215 -11.50 6.29 10.34
C ASN A 215 -12.97 5.82 10.38
N ALA A 216 -13.45 5.39 11.54
CA ALA A 216 -14.85 4.99 11.72
C ALA A 216 -15.81 6.16 11.47
N PHE A 217 -15.52 7.36 11.98
CA PHE A 217 -16.32 8.55 11.71
C PHE A 217 -16.49 8.82 10.20
N PHE A 218 -15.38 8.89 9.46
CA PHE A 218 -15.43 9.14 8.01
C PHE A 218 -16.10 8.01 7.24
N THR A 219 -15.76 6.75 7.55
CA THR A 219 -16.32 5.61 6.83
C THR A 219 -17.81 5.40 7.11
N ASN A 220 -18.31 5.70 8.32
CA ASN A 220 -19.74 5.76 8.63
C ASN A 220 -20.44 6.88 7.86
N GLY A 221 -19.72 7.98 7.58
CA GLY A 221 -20.15 9.07 6.71
C GLY A 221 -20.05 8.77 5.20
N ASN A 222 -19.78 7.53 4.79
CA ASN A 222 -19.57 7.12 3.40
C ASN A 222 -18.37 7.78 2.69
N TRP A 223 -17.35 8.18 3.44
CA TRP A 223 -16.05 8.61 2.89
C TRP A 223 -15.07 7.43 2.80
N ILE A 224 -14.41 7.26 1.65
CA ILE A 224 -13.21 6.41 1.59
C ILE A 224 -12.10 7.11 2.34
N VAL A 225 -11.36 6.40 3.19
CA VAL A 225 -10.18 6.95 3.85
C VAL A 225 -8.92 6.39 3.20
N ILE A 226 -8.01 7.28 2.80
CA ILE A 226 -6.67 6.93 2.32
C ILE A 226 -5.65 7.61 3.22
N ARG A 227 -4.85 6.83 3.95
CA ARG A 227 -3.75 7.35 4.77
C ARG A 227 -2.41 7.03 4.12
N PHE A 228 -1.55 8.02 4.01
CA PHE A 228 -0.14 7.88 3.64
C PHE A 228 0.73 8.27 4.84
N SER A 229 1.90 7.66 4.96
CA SER A 229 2.92 8.27 5.82
C SER A 229 3.41 9.59 5.21
N GLU A 230 3.83 10.53 6.06
CA GLU A 230 4.52 11.75 5.64
C GLU A 230 5.68 11.44 4.69
N LYS A 231 6.47 10.42 5.01
CA LYS A 231 7.60 9.97 4.18
C LYS A 231 7.17 9.54 2.77
N GLN A 232 6.04 8.86 2.63
CA GLN A 232 5.50 8.51 1.30
C GLN A 232 5.05 9.75 0.54
N ALA A 233 4.32 10.66 1.19
CA ALA A 233 3.87 11.90 0.58
C ALA A 233 5.04 12.76 0.10
N VAL A 234 6.13 12.80 0.86
CA VAL A 234 7.34 13.58 0.55
C VAL A 234 8.19 12.91 -0.53
N LYS A 235 8.53 11.62 -0.37
CA LYS A 235 9.46 10.94 -1.32
C LYS A 235 8.79 10.49 -2.61
N TYR A 236 7.49 10.20 -2.58
CA TYR A 236 6.79 9.53 -3.66
C TYR A 236 5.42 10.15 -4.00
N PRO A 237 5.28 11.48 -4.12
CA PRO A 237 3.98 12.14 -4.23
C PRO A 237 3.14 11.66 -5.43
N LEU A 238 3.77 11.44 -6.59
CA LEU A 238 3.10 10.89 -7.78
C LEU A 238 2.66 9.43 -7.60
N ARG A 239 3.38 8.65 -6.79
CA ARG A 239 2.99 7.27 -6.48
C ARG A 239 1.80 7.24 -5.52
N CYS A 240 1.72 8.18 -4.57
CA CYS A 240 0.51 8.40 -3.76
C CYS A 240 -0.68 8.77 -4.66
N CYS A 241 -0.48 9.67 -5.63
CA CYS A 241 -1.52 9.99 -6.61
C CYS A 241 -1.99 8.75 -7.40
N LYS A 242 -1.08 7.82 -7.71
CA LYS A 242 -1.44 6.56 -8.40
C LYS A 242 -2.35 5.69 -7.54
N VAL A 243 -2.15 5.65 -6.23
CA VAL A 243 -3.05 4.93 -5.30
C VAL A 243 -4.44 5.56 -5.34
N ILE A 244 -4.56 6.87 -5.21
CA ILE A 244 -5.84 7.60 -5.28
C ILE A 244 -6.54 7.33 -6.63
N ALA A 245 -5.81 7.43 -7.73
CA ALA A 245 -6.33 7.16 -9.07
C ALA A 245 -6.80 5.71 -9.23
N SER A 246 -6.10 4.75 -8.61
CA SER A 246 -6.49 3.34 -8.62
C SER A 246 -7.79 3.11 -7.86
N VAL A 247 -7.99 3.82 -6.74
CA VAL A 247 -9.26 3.80 -5.99
C VAL A 247 -10.40 4.35 -6.84
N LEU A 248 -10.23 5.50 -7.50
CA LEU A 248 -11.25 6.06 -8.39
C LEU A 248 -11.58 5.11 -9.56
N ALA A 249 -10.57 4.49 -10.17
CA ALA A 249 -10.77 3.53 -11.24
C ALA A 249 -11.51 2.27 -10.75
N GLN A 250 -11.17 1.76 -9.56
CA GLN A 250 -11.80 0.57 -8.99
C GLN A 250 -13.26 0.82 -8.60
N VAL A 251 -13.56 1.99 -8.02
CA VAL A 251 -14.89 2.28 -7.47
C VAL A 251 -15.80 2.91 -8.51
N ALA A 252 -15.38 4.02 -9.12
CA ALA A 252 -16.20 4.76 -10.07
C ALA A 252 -16.04 4.26 -11.52
N GLY A 253 -15.07 3.37 -11.80
CA GLY A 253 -14.69 3.04 -13.17
C GLY A 253 -13.92 4.16 -13.87
N ASP A 254 -13.53 5.22 -13.15
CA ASP A 254 -12.83 6.36 -13.74
C ASP A 254 -11.32 6.11 -13.90
N CYS A 255 -10.93 5.61 -15.07
CA CYS A 255 -9.52 5.43 -15.45
C CYS A 255 -8.78 6.72 -15.84
N THR A 256 -9.43 7.90 -15.85
CA THR A 256 -8.85 9.14 -16.41
C THR A 256 -7.51 9.49 -15.78
N TYR A 257 -7.44 9.44 -14.44
CA TYR A 257 -6.22 9.76 -13.70
C TYR A 257 -5.22 8.62 -13.73
N LEU A 258 -5.70 7.36 -13.65
CA LEU A 258 -4.82 6.19 -13.61
C LEU A 258 -4.04 6.03 -14.93
N THR A 259 -4.67 6.34 -16.06
CA THR A 259 -4.02 6.30 -17.38
C THR A 259 -2.86 7.29 -17.47
N LYS A 260 -2.99 8.49 -16.87
CA LYS A 260 -1.91 9.49 -16.81
C LYS A 260 -0.74 9.01 -15.95
N LEU A 261 -1.00 8.15 -14.97
CA LEU A 261 -0.02 7.66 -13.99
C LEU A 261 0.43 6.23 -14.28
N GLN A 262 0.08 5.64 -15.42
CA GLN A 262 0.37 4.22 -15.73
C GLN A 262 1.87 3.87 -15.67
N LYS A 263 2.73 4.82 -16.06
CA LYS A 263 4.20 4.66 -16.06
C LYS A 263 4.83 4.91 -14.68
N ILE A 264 4.07 5.44 -13.73
CA ILE A 264 4.55 5.70 -12.38
C ILE A 264 4.64 4.36 -11.63
N PRO A 265 5.77 4.05 -10.97
CA PRO A 265 5.89 2.81 -10.20
C PRO A 265 4.93 2.78 -9.02
N ASP A 266 4.70 1.59 -8.48
CA ASP A 266 3.86 1.42 -7.30
C ASP A 266 4.50 2.06 -6.07
N LEU A 267 3.64 2.54 -5.16
CA LEU A 267 4.06 3.16 -3.91
C LEU A 267 4.65 2.08 -2.99
N PRO A 268 5.91 2.21 -2.53
CA PRO A 268 6.45 1.26 -1.55
C PRO A 268 5.68 1.37 -0.24
N THR A 269 5.49 0.25 0.44
CA THR A 269 4.88 0.26 1.77
C THR A 269 5.80 0.92 2.80
N ASP A 270 5.21 1.55 3.82
CA ASP A 270 5.96 2.11 4.95
C ASP A 270 5.33 1.59 6.26
N PRO A 271 6.10 1.00 7.18
CA PRO A 271 5.55 0.49 8.43
C PRO A 271 4.92 1.61 9.27
N MET A 272 3.76 1.33 9.85
CA MET A 272 3.20 2.19 10.89
C MET A 272 4.02 2.07 12.19
N TRP A 273 3.83 3.00 13.10
CA TRP A 273 4.62 3.11 14.32
C TRP A 273 3.76 3.12 15.59
N THR A 274 4.36 2.64 16.67
CA THR A 274 3.80 2.76 18.03
C THR A 274 4.27 4.06 18.67
N THR A 275 3.64 4.43 19.77
CA THR A 275 4.03 5.59 20.59
C THR A 275 5.50 5.50 21.01
N LYS A 276 5.98 4.30 21.36
CA LYS A 276 7.39 4.07 21.71
C LYS A 276 8.32 4.36 20.53
N GLN A 277 7.97 3.91 19.33
CA GLN A 277 8.78 4.10 18.13
C GLN A 277 8.80 5.57 17.69
N ALA A 278 7.65 6.25 17.74
CA ALA A 278 7.53 7.67 17.48
C ALA A 278 8.46 8.50 18.39
N LYS A 279 8.47 8.23 19.71
CA LYS A 279 9.40 8.89 20.65
C LYS A 279 10.86 8.67 20.27
N LYS A 280 11.24 7.43 19.92
CA LYS A 280 12.61 7.13 19.47
C LYS A 280 12.98 7.90 18.21
N TRP A 281 12.05 7.99 17.26
CA TRP A 281 12.26 8.74 16.02
C TRP A 281 12.32 10.25 16.22
N ALA A 282 11.56 10.78 17.16
CA ALA A 282 11.66 12.18 17.56
C ALA A 282 13.05 12.51 18.13
N CYS A 283 13.57 11.69 19.04
CA CYS A 283 14.92 11.86 19.58
C CYS A 283 16.03 11.74 18.53
N ALA A 284 15.77 10.97 17.47
CA ALA A 284 16.73 10.72 16.39
C ALA A 284 16.55 11.65 15.18
N ASP A 285 15.69 12.67 15.28
CA ASP A 285 15.38 13.58 14.18
C ASP A 285 14.97 12.86 12.88
N TYR A 286 14.24 11.74 13.00
CA TYR A 286 13.95 10.85 11.88
C TYR A 286 13.31 11.57 10.68
N ARG A 287 12.44 12.57 10.91
CA ARG A 287 11.83 13.37 9.84
C ARG A 287 12.88 14.08 8.96
N LYS A 288 14.04 14.45 9.49
CA LYS A 288 15.15 15.07 8.71
C LYS A 288 15.77 14.12 7.69
N THR A 289 15.52 12.80 7.78
CA THR A 289 16.03 11.82 6.80
C THR A 289 15.28 11.83 5.47
N TYR A 290 14.14 12.53 5.41
CA TYR A 290 13.30 12.57 4.22
C TYR A 290 12.66 13.92 3.96
N LEU A 291 12.45 14.76 4.97
CA LEU A 291 12.04 16.14 4.72
C LEU A 291 13.17 16.86 3.97
N PRO A 292 12.84 17.64 2.92
CA PRO A 292 13.81 18.53 2.30
C PRO A 292 14.41 19.45 3.38
N ASN A 293 15.64 19.92 3.17
CA ASN A 293 16.25 20.94 4.02
C ASN A 293 15.50 22.28 3.86
N TYR A 294 14.29 22.37 4.40
CA TYR A 294 13.51 23.60 4.53
C TYR A 294 13.99 24.45 5.72
N TRP A 295 15.05 24.00 6.41
CA TRP A 295 15.71 24.70 7.50
C TRP A 295 17.00 25.37 7.00
N LYS A 296 16.85 26.48 6.28
CA LYS A 296 17.83 27.55 6.22
C LYS A 296 17.11 28.88 6.33
#